data_AF-A0A175A466-F1
#
_entry.id   AF-A0A175A466-F1
#
_cell.length_a   1.000
_cell.length_b   1.000
_cell.length_c   1.000
_cell.angle_alpha   90.00
_cell.angle_beta   90.00
_cell.angle_gamma   90.00
#
_symmetry.space_group_name_H-M   'P 1'
#
loop_
_entity.id
_entity.type
_entity.pdbx_description
1 polymer ?
#
loop_
_entity_poly.entity_id
_entity_poly.type
_entity_poly.pdbx_seq_one_letter_code
_entity_poly.pdbx_strand_id
1 'polypeptide(L)'
;MKRRGIRYVIPIIFIAVLVGAMVTYVLLHKNTEAEKGLDYASLIGVTGDSDFQNYWDTDGWYDLAAVEDGYYYMNFEQKLLFLNLETNDVIPVCAKPECDHKSSSCNAFLEMERH
;
A
#
# COMPACT_ATOMS: atom_id res chain seq x y z
N MET A 1 -4.01 -28.78 53.53
CA MET A 1 -3.02 -28.52 52.45
C MET A 1 -3.74 -27.97 51.21
N LYS A 2 -4.00 -26.66 51.08
CA LYS A 2 -4.73 -26.11 49.92
C LYS A 2 -4.43 -24.62 49.63
N ARG A 3 -3.17 -24.18 49.81
CA ARG A 3 -2.77 -22.78 49.54
C ARG A 3 -1.59 -22.62 48.57
N ARG A 4 -0.87 -23.70 48.24
CA ARG A 4 0.28 -23.66 47.33
C ARG A 4 -0.11 -23.71 45.85
N GLY A 5 -1.16 -24.45 45.49
CA GLY A 5 -1.63 -24.55 44.10
C GLY A 5 -2.21 -23.24 43.55
N ILE A 6 -3.01 -22.51 44.33
CA ILE A 6 -3.70 -21.29 43.89
C ILE A 6 -2.72 -20.18 43.47
N ARG A 7 -1.56 -20.09 44.14
CA ARG A 7 -0.51 -19.10 43.82
C ARG A 7 0.06 -19.25 42.41
N TYR A 8 0.08 -20.45 41.87
CA TYR A 8 0.57 -20.73 40.51
C TYR A 8 -0.56 -20.88 39.50
N VAL A 9 -1.76 -21.29 39.93
CA VAL A 9 -2.93 -21.45 39.04
C VAL A 9 -3.37 -20.10 38.46
N ILE A 10 -3.40 -19.03 39.26
CA ILE A 10 -3.80 -17.69 38.79
C ILE A 10 -2.87 -17.15 37.68
N PRO A 11 -1.53 -17.12 37.85
CA PRO A 11 -0.64 -16.65 36.78
C PRO A 11 -0.62 -17.58 35.57
N ILE A 12 -0.80 -18.90 35.75
CA ILE A 12 -0.87 -19.85 34.62
C ILE A 12 -2.12 -19.58 33.75
N ILE A 13 -3.27 -19.35 34.38
CA ILE A 13 -4.51 -19.01 33.65
C ILE A 13 -4.34 -17.68 32.90
N PHE A 14 -3.72 -16.69 33.54
CA PHE A 14 -3.48 -15.38 32.90
C PHE A 14 -2.57 -15.49 31.67
N ILE A 15 -1.48 -16.27 31.75
CA ILE A 15 -0.59 -16.53 30.61
C ILE A 15 -1.33 -17.29 29.51
N ALA A 16 -2.14 -18.29 29.85
CA ALA A 16 -2.91 -19.04 28.86
C ALA A 16 -3.90 -18.15 28.10
N VAL A 17 -4.55 -17.20 28.78
CA VAL A 17 -5.44 -16.21 28.15
C VAL A 17 -4.68 -15.27 27.22
N LEU A 18 -3.51 -14.76 27.64
CA LEU A 18 -2.69 -13.89 26.80
C LEU A 18 -2.17 -14.60 25.55
N VAL A 19 -1.70 -15.84 25.69
CA VAL A 19 -1.27 -16.65 24.54
C VAL A 19 -2.45 -16.94 23.62
N GLY A 20 -3.62 -17.28 24.16
CA GLY A 20 -4.85 -17.46 23.38
C GLY A 20 -5.22 -16.22 22.58
N ALA A 21 -5.17 -15.04 23.19
CA ALA A 21 -5.45 -13.76 22.54
C ALA A 21 -4.40 -13.41 21.46
N MET A 22 -3.12 -13.69 21.68
CA MET A 22 -2.09 -13.50 20.65
C MET A 22 -2.27 -14.46 19.48
N VAL A 23 -2.61 -15.73 19.72
CA VAL A 23 -2.85 -16.71 18.66
C VAL A 23 -4.09 -16.32 17.84
N THR A 24 -5.19 -15.93 18.47
CA THR A 24 -6.37 -15.45 17.75
C THR A 24 -6.11 -14.15 17.00
N TYR A 25 -5.36 -13.21 17.58
CA TYR A 25 -4.94 -11.98 16.92
C TYR A 25 -4.09 -12.29 15.68
N VAL A 26 -3.06 -13.14 15.82
CA VAL A 26 -2.22 -13.55 14.69
C VAL A 26 -3.04 -14.31 13.65
N LEU A 27 -3.97 -15.20 14.02
CA LEU A 27 -4.84 -15.88 13.06
C LEU A 27 -5.80 -14.91 12.33
N LEU A 28 -6.30 -13.88 13.00
CA LEU A 28 -7.17 -12.86 12.41
C LEU A 28 -6.40 -11.84 11.56
N HIS A 29 -5.17 -11.49 11.93
CA HIS A 29 -4.36 -10.49 11.23
C HIS A 29 -3.31 -11.06 10.28
N LYS A 30 -3.09 -12.39 10.23
CA LYS A 30 -2.08 -13.00 9.35
C LYS A 30 -2.31 -12.82 7.86
N ASN A 31 -3.48 -12.31 7.46
CA ASN A 31 -3.81 -12.05 6.07
C ASN A 31 -4.09 -10.58 5.74
N THR A 32 -4.00 -9.65 6.70
CA THR A 32 -4.42 -8.26 6.46
C THR A 32 -3.26 -7.29 6.19
N GLU A 33 -2.02 -7.73 6.44
CA GLU A 33 -0.84 -6.86 6.36
C GLU A 33 0.16 -7.27 5.26
N ALA A 34 -0.05 -8.39 4.56
CA ALA A 34 0.93 -8.94 3.61
C ALA A 34 0.51 -8.94 2.13
N GLU A 35 -0.73 -8.56 1.82
CA GLU A 35 -1.17 -8.39 0.44
C GLU A 35 -2.29 -7.36 0.41
N LYS A 36 -1.95 -6.07 0.52
CA LYS A 36 -2.75 -5.08 -0.21
C LYS A 36 -2.34 -5.20 -1.68
N GLY A 37 -2.70 -6.34 -2.29
CA GLY A 37 -2.78 -6.42 -3.73
C GLY A 37 -3.73 -5.32 -4.14
N LEU A 38 -3.24 -4.36 -4.94
CA LEU A 38 -4.06 -3.30 -5.50
C LEU A 38 -5.29 -3.99 -6.12
N ASP A 39 -6.48 -3.64 -5.65
CA ASP A 39 -7.71 -4.24 -6.16
C ASP A 39 -7.98 -3.68 -7.56
N TYR A 40 -7.43 -4.36 -8.58
CA TYR A 40 -7.63 -4.03 -9.99
C TYR A 40 -9.09 -4.27 -10.43
N ALA A 41 -9.99 -4.74 -9.55
CA ALA A 41 -11.41 -4.84 -9.86
C ALA A 41 -12.02 -3.47 -10.21
N SER A 42 -11.45 -2.37 -9.70
CA SER A 42 -11.79 -1.00 -10.10
C SER A 42 -11.31 -0.63 -11.52
N LEU A 43 -10.36 -1.36 -12.10
CA LEU A 43 -9.84 -1.13 -13.45
C LEU A 43 -10.61 -1.92 -14.52
N ILE A 44 -11.55 -2.79 -14.13
CA ILE A 44 -12.37 -3.61 -15.04
C ILE A 44 -13.28 -2.75 -15.94
N GLY A 45 -13.42 -1.45 -15.65
CA GLY A 45 -14.10 -0.47 -16.52
C GLY A 45 -13.21 0.12 -17.63
N VAL A 46 -11.89 -0.09 -17.59
CA VAL A 46 -10.95 0.35 -18.64
C VAL A 46 -10.85 -0.75 -19.69
N THR A 47 -11.99 -1.06 -20.32
CA THR A 47 -11.96 -1.80 -21.58
C THR A 47 -11.22 -0.93 -22.57
N GLY A 48 -10.13 -1.45 -23.16
CA GLY A 48 -9.24 -0.77 -24.11
C GLY A 48 -9.89 -0.47 -25.47
N ASP A 49 -11.09 0.11 -25.42
CA ASP A 49 -11.96 0.45 -26.55
C ASP A 49 -12.57 1.85 -26.37
N SER A 50 -12.05 2.65 -25.45
CA SER A 50 -12.47 4.03 -25.25
C SER A 50 -11.39 4.98 -25.79
N ASP A 51 -11.81 5.92 -26.65
CA ASP A 51 -11.06 7.12 -27.04
C ASP A 51 -10.73 8.05 -25.85
N PHE A 52 -10.75 7.52 -24.63
CA PHE A 52 -10.37 8.22 -23.41
C PHE A 52 -8.85 8.28 -23.31
N GLN A 53 -8.30 9.44 -23.66
CA GLN A 53 -7.00 9.82 -23.14
C GLN A 53 -7.19 10.20 -21.67
N ASN A 54 -6.72 9.36 -20.76
CA ASN A 54 -6.59 9.76 -19.37
C ASN A 54 -5.58 10.92 -19.31
N TYR A 55 -6.08 12.14 -19.14
CA TYR A 55 -5.25 13.29 -18.83
C TYR A 55 -5.00 13.31 -17.32
N TRP A 56 -3.86 13.83 -16.91
CA TRP A 56 -3.56 14.02 -15.49
C TRP A 56 -4.43 15.15 -14.95
N ASP A 57 -5.29 14.85 -13.98
CA ASP A 57 -6.10 15.83 -13.26
C ASP A 57 -5.66 15.90 -11.79
N THR A 58 -4.95 16.99 -11.46
CA THR A 58 -4.42 17.20 -10.11
C THR A 58 -5.49 17.29 -9.00
N ASP A 59 -6.77 17.33 -9.36
CA ASP A 59 -7.90 17.34 -8.43
C ASP A 59 -8.47 15.93 -8.10
N GLY A 60 -7.97 14.89 -8.77
CA GLY A 60 -8.45 13.51 -8.68
C GLY A 60 -7.74 12.64 -7.65
N TRP A 61 -8.43 11.60 -7.16
CA TRP A 61 -7.90 10.66 -6.17
C TRP A 61 -6.93 9.62 -6.78
N TYR A 62 -6.97 9.42 -8.11
CA TYR A 62 -6.16 8.45 -8.85
C TYR A 62 -5.91 8.90 -10.31
N ASP A 63 -4.94 9.79 -10.52
CA ASP A 63 -4.45 10.07 -11.87
C ASP A 63 -3.69 8.86 -12.41
N LEU A 64 -4.18 8.29 -13.51
CA LEU A 64 -3.65 7.11 -14.17
C LEU A 64 -3.54 7.36 -15.67
N ALA A 65 -2.34 7.37 -16.25
CA ALA A 65 -2.15 7.45 -17.70
C ALA A 65 -1.62 6.12 -18.25
N ALA A 66 -2.36 5.51 -19.17
CA ALA A 66 -1.97 4.27 -19.83
C ALA A 66 -0.93 4.52 -20.93
N VAL A 67 0.03 3.61 -21.07
CA VAL A 67 1.02 3.56 -22.15
C VAL A 67 1.18 2.10 -22.60
N GLU A 68 1.83 1.87 -23.74
CA GLU A 68 1.98 0.54 -24.36
C GLU A 68 2.48 -0.54 -23.38
N ASP A 69 3.45 -0.21 -22.53
CA ASP A 69 4.10 -1.16 -21.61
C ASP A 69 3.68 -1.01 -20.14
N GLY A 70 2.71 -0.14 -19.83
CA GLY A 70 2.39 0.14 -18.44
C GLY A 70 1.47 1.31 -18.14
N TYR A 71 1.56 1.79 -16.91
CA TYR A 71 0.75 2.90 -16.40
C TYR A 71 1.60 3.89 -15.62
N TYR A 72 1.46 5.18 -15.91
CA TYR A 72 1.90 6.24 -15.03
C TYR A 72 0.80 6.56 -14.01
N TYR A 73 1.17 6.74 -12.75
CA TYR A 73 0.21 7.13 -11.72
C TYR A 73 0.85 7.92 -10.57
N MET A 74 0.03 8.65 -9.82
CA MET A 74 0.44 9.28 -8.57
C MET A 74 0.09 8.42 -7.35
N ASN A 75 0.99 8.33 -6.39
CA ASN A 75 0.67 7.74 -5.09
C ASN A 75 0.18 8.79 -4.08
N PHE A 76 -0.23 8.34 -2.90
CA PHE A 76 -0.68 9.21 -1.80
C PHE A 76 0.39 10.18 -1.26
N GLU A 77 1.66 9.98 -1.63
CA GLU A 77 2.77 10.87 -1.28
C GLU A 77 3.04 11.90 -2.38
N GLN A 78 2.15 12.02 -3.37
CA GLN A 78 2.27 12.91 -4.53
C GLN A 78 3.52 12.63 -5.39
N LYS A 79 3.98 11.37 -5.40
CA LYS A 79 5.06 10.92 -6.28
C LYS A 79 4.51 10.36 -7.57
N LEU A 80 5.10 10.77 -8.69
CA LEU A 80 4.88 10.16 -9.99
C LEU A 80 5.63 8.83 -10.11
N LEU A 81 4.91 7.78 -10.45
CA LEU A 81 5.39 6.40 -10.56
C LEU A 81 5.00 5.81 -11.92
N PHE A 82 5.82 4.88 -12.41
CA PHE A 82 5.54 4.03 -13.57
C PHE A 82 5.44 2.57 -13.14
N LEU A 83 4.32 1.92 -13.47
CA LEU A 83 4.13 0.48 -13.32
C LEU A 83 4.45 -0.20 -14.66
N ASN A 84 5.53 -0.97 -14.69
CA ASN A 84 5.87 -1.82 -15.84
C ASN A 84 5.05 -3.12 -15.75
N LEU A 85 4.22 -3.43 -16.74
CA LEU A 85 3.37 -4.63 -16.72
C LEU A 85 4.11 -5.91 -17.11
N GLU A 86 5.22 -5.81 -17.84
CA GLU A 86 6.05 -6.96 -18.21
C GLU A 86 6.78 -7.51 -16.99
N THR A 87 7.40 -6.62 -16.19
CA THR A 87 8.20 -7.02 -15.02
C THR A 87 7.44 -6.93 -13.70
N ASN A 88 6.29 -6.25 -13.67
CA ASN A 88 5.56 -5.85 -12.46
C ASN A 88 6.36 -4.95 -11.50
N ASP A 89 7.36 -4.22 -12.01
CA ASP A 89 8.13 -3.26 -11.21
C ASP A 89 7.43 -1.90 -11.14
N VAL A 90 7.58 -1.24 -9.98
CA VAL A 90 7.15 0.15 -9.77
C VAL A 90 8.38 1.05 -9.71
N ILE A 91 8.48 1.96 -10.67
CA ILE A 91 9.65 2.80 -10.89
C ILE A 91 9.29 4.26 -10.62
N PRO A 92 9.96 4.95 -9.69
CA PRO A 92 9.76 6.39 -9.52
C PRO A 92 10.28 7.16 -10.73
N VAL A 93 9.44 8.04 -11.26
CA VAL A 93 9.77 8.83 -12.46
C VAL A 93 10.40 10.14 -12.02
N CYS A 94 11.70 10.27 -12.27
CA CYS A 94 12.50 11.43 -11.86
C CYS A 94 13.40 11.87 -13.01
N ALA A 95 13.60 13.19 -13.16
CA ALA A 95 14.49 13.72 -14.20
C ALA A 95 15.95 13.87 -13.70
N LYS A 96 16.20 13.53 -12.44
CA LYS A 96 17.47 13.74 -11.73
C LYS A 96 18.06 12.41 -11.25
N PRO A 97 19.21 11.97 -11.79
CA PRO A 97 19.85 10.74 -11.34
C PRO A 97 20.33 10.81 -9.88
N GLU A 98 20.54 12.02 -9.34
CA GLU A 98 20.98 12.25 -7.96
C GLU A 98 19.86 12.15 -6.90
N CYS A 99 18.62 11.91 -7.30
CA CYS A 99 17.51 11.84 -6.36
C CYS A 99 17.46 10.50 -5.62
N ASP A 100 17.31 10.56 -4.29
CA ASP A 100 17.14 9.39 -3.44
C ASP A 100 15.69 8.90 -3.35
N HIS A 101 14.76 9.64 -3.98
CA HIS A 101 13.31 9.42 -3.99
C HIS A 101 12.64 9.38 -2.60
N LYS A 102 13.30 9.94 -1.58
CA LYS A 102 12.82 9.92 -0.18
C LYS A 102 12.23 11.23 0.28
N SER A 103 12.52 12.34 -0.40
CA SER A 103 12.07 13.68 0.01
C SER A 103 11.49 14.47 -1.15
N SER A 104 10.63 15.44 -0.82
CA SER A 104 10.00 16.39 -1.76
C SER A 104 10.98 17.30 -2.50
N SER A 105 12.27 17.24 -2.19
CA SER A 105 13.34 17.85 -3.02
C SER A 105 13.54 17.14 -4.35
N CYS A 106 12.98 15.94 -4.53
CA CYS A 106 12.99 15.20 -5.78
C CYS A 106 11.85 15.69 -6.69
N ASN A 107 12.14 15.86 -7.98
CA ASN A 107 11.14 16.30 -8.97
C ASN A 107 10.12 15.21 -9.34
N ALA A 108 10.26 13.99 -8.78
CA ALA A 108 9.20 12.99 -8.82
C ALA A 108 7.98 13.43 -7.98
N PHE A 109 8.17 14.32 -7.00
CA PHE A 109 7.08 14.90 -6.23
C PHE A 109 6.48 16.06 -7.01
N LEU A 110 5.17 16.04 -7.18
CA LEU A 110 4.43 17.17 -7.74
C LEU A 110 4.05 18.12 -6.61
N GLU A 111 4.57 19.34 -6.66
CA GLU A 111 4.18 20.41 -5.74
C GLU A 111 2.77 20.87 -6.11
N MET A 112 1.78 20.44 -5.33
CA MET A 112 0.40 20.84 -5.53
C MET A 112 0.23 22.28 -5.01
N GLU A 113 0.46 23.26 -5.88
CA GLU A 113 0.08 24.65 -5.62
C GLU A 113 -1.44 24.72 -5.49
N ARG A 114 -1.95 24.75 -4.25
CA ARG A 114 -3.36 25.05 -4.00
C ARG A 114 -3.60 26.53 -4.29
N HIS A 115 -4.18 26.83 -5.43
CA HIS A 115 -4.80 28.12 -5.71
C HIS A 115 -6.09 28.33 -4.92
#